data_AF-A0A3B9J7T6-F1
#
_entry.id   AF-A0A3B9J7T6-F1
#
_cell.length_a   1.000
_cell.length_b   1.000
_cell.length_c   1.000
_cell.angle_alpha   90.00
_cell.angle_beta   90.00
_cell.angle_gamma   90.00
#
_symmetry.space_group_name_H-M   'P 1'
#
loop_
_entity.id
_entity.type
_entity.pdbx_description
1 polymer ?
#
loop_
_entity_poly.entity_id
_entity_poly.type
_entity_poly.pdbx_seq_one_letter_code
_entity_poly.pdbx_strand_id
1 'polypeptide(L)'
;EIFHRSPLEPDSEWFDFLSALAGQSAIAIENVTLFDGLQRSNSELTLAYDATIEGWSRALDLRDKETEWHTQRVTEMTIKLARVFGMNDADLVQIRWGALLHDIGKMGVPDSILHKPGPLTDEEWVIMRKHPLFAHELLAPIRYLRLALDIPYCHHEKWDGSGYPHGLPNTQIPLCARIFA
;
A
#
# COMPACT_ATOMS: atom_id res chain seq x y z
N GLU A 1 -27.01 51.47 -28.19
CA GLU A 1 -26.54 52.06 -26.92
C GLU A 1 -25.07 51.71 -26.76
N ILE A 2 -24.16 52.39 -27.47
CA ILE A 2 -23.55 53.70 -27.13
C ILE A 2 -23.00 53.66 -25.70
N PHE A 3 -21.71 53.34 -25.61
CA PHE A 3 -20.87 53.45 -24.43
C PHE A 3 -21.02 54.83 -23.79
N HIS A 4 -21.82 54.94 -22.73
CA HIS A 4 -21.81 56.08 -21.83
C HIS A 4 -20.46 56.07 -21.07
N ARG A 5 -19.48 56.83 -21.57
CA ARG A 5 -18.25 57.16 -20.86
C ARG A 5 -18.50 58.37 -19.96
N SER A 6 -19.32 58.20 -18.93
CA SER A 6 -19.35 59.14 -17.80
C SER A 6 -18.07 58.93 -16.97
N PRO A 7 -17.42 59.98 -16.45
CA PRO A 7 -16.30 59.82 -15.53
C PRO A 7 -16.74 58.96 -14.34
N LEU A 8 -15.96 57.94 -14.00
CA LEU A 8 -16.18 57.15 -12.80
C LEU A 8 -15.67 58.01 -11.64
N GLU A 9 -16.57 58.45 -10.75
CA GLU A 9 -16.24 59.14 -9.51
C GLU A 9 -16.41 58.15 -8.36
N PRO A 10 -15.38 57.34 -8.04
CA PRO A 10 -15.49 56.34 -7.00
C PRO A 10 -15.59 57.01 -5.63
N ASP A 11 -16.61 56.63 -4.87
CA ASP A 11 -16.82 57.03 -3.49
C ASP A 11 -16.19 56.01 -2.52
N SER A 12 -16.28 56.27 -1.21
CA SER A 12 -15.72 55.39 -0.18
C SER A 12 -16.32 53.99 -0.22
N GLU A 13 -17.61 53.84 -0.52
CA GLU A 13 -18.25 52.53 -0.62
C GLU A 13 -17.66 51.70 -1.76
N TRP A 14 -17.34 52.33 -2.89
CA TRP A 14 -16.69 51.66 -4.01
C TRP A 14 -15.28 51.16 -3.66
N PHE A 15 -14.49 51.96 -2.92
CA PHE A 15 -13.17 51.54 -2.43
C PHE A 15 -13.26 50.44 -1.37
N ASP A 16 -14.23 50.50 -0.46
CA ASP A 16 -14.46 49.46 0.55
C ASP A 16 -14.85 48.13 -0.11
N PHE A 17 -15.74 48.18 -1.11
CA PHE A 17 -16.12 47.01 -1.90
C PHE A 17 -14.92 46.39 -2.63
N LEU A 18 -14.12 47.20 -3.32
CA LEU A 18 -12.92 46.71 -3.99
C LEU A 18 -11.90 46.13 -3.01
N SER A 19 -11.72 46.75 -1.84
CA SER A 19 -10.81 46.26 -0.80
C SER A 19 -11.27 44.91 -0.25
N ALA A 20 -12.58 44.74 -0.02
CA ALA A 20 -13.17 43.46 0.34
C ALA A 20 -12.97 42.40 -0.75
N LEU A 21 -13.21 42.75 -2.02
CA LEU A 21 -13.02 41.83 -3.15
C LEU A 21 -11.56 41.44 -3.36
N ALA A 22 -10.63 42.39 -3.20
CA ALA A 22 -9.19 42.13 -3.22
C ALA A 22 -8.77 41.20 -2.08
N GLY A 23 -9.28 41.43 -0.86
CA GLY A 23 -9.04 40.57 0.29
C GLY A 23 -9.54 39.13 0.07
N GLN A 24 -10.77 38.97 -0.44
CA GLN A 24 -11.32 37.66 -0.78
C GLN A 24 -10.54 36.96 -1.90
N SER A 25 -10.11 37.73 -2.91
CA SER A 25 -9.29 37.19 -4.01
C SER A 25 -7.92 36.71 -3.52
N ALA A 26 -7.28 37.46 -2.62
CA ALA A 26 -6.00 37.08 -2.02
C ALA A 26 -6.13 35.77 -1.23
N ILE A 27 -7.16 35.65 -0.38
CA ILE A 27 -7.46 34.42 0.38
C ILE A 27 -7.73 33.25 -0.57
N ALA A 28 -8.49 33.47 -1.65
CA ALA A 28 -8.78 32.41 -2.62
C ALA A 28 -7.51 31.91 -3.32
N ILE A 29 -6.61 32.81 -3.71
CA ILE A 29 -5.31 32.46 -4.32
C ILE A 29 -4.43 31.69 -3.32
N GLU A 30 -4.38 32.14 -2.07
CA GLU A 30 -3.63 31.46 -1.01
C GLU A 30 -4.19 30.04 -0.76
N ASN A 31 -5.51 29.89 -0.67
CA ASN A 31 -6.17 28.59 -0.50
C ASN A 31 -5.87 27.62 -1.65
N VAL A 32 -5.92 28.09 -2.90
CA VAL A 32 -5.55 27.26 -4.06
C VAL A 32 -4.09 26.82 -3.98
N THR A 33 -3.19 27.73 -3.61
CA THR A 33 -1.76 27.42 -3.47
C THR A 33 -1.50 26.39 -2.35
N LEU A 34 -2.20 26.53 -1.21
CA LEU A 34 -2.12 25.57 -0.11
C LEU A 34 -2.68 24.21 -0.49
N PHE A 35 -3.80 24.17 -1.20
CA PHE A 35 -4.41 22.93 -1.67
C PHE A 35 -3.50 22.20 -2.66
N ASP A 36 -2.92 22.92 -3.63
CA ASP A 36 -1.95 22.36 -4.57
C ASP A 36 -0.71 21.82 -3.85
N GLY A 37 -0.21 22.55 -2.85
CA GLY A 37 0.90 22.11 -2.00
C GLY A 37 0.57 20.81 -1.27
N LEU A 38 -0.61 20.73 -0.65
CA LEU A 38 -1.08 19.54 0.05
C LEU A 38 -1.19 18.34 -0.90
N GLN A 39 -1.75 18.53 -2.10
CA GLN A 39 -1.91 17.47 -3.08
C GLN A 39 -0.55 16.95 -3.57
N ARG A 40 0.43 17.85 -3.78
CA ARG A 40 1.81 17.46 -4.14
C ARG A 40 2.46 16.65 -3.03
N SER A 41 2.44 17.15 -1.79
CA SER A 41 3.01 16.42 -0.66
C SER A 41 2.34 15.07 -0.42
N ASN A 42 1.02 14.96 -0.63
CA ASN A 42 0.32 13.68 -0.52
C ASN A 42 0.78 12.68 -1.60
N SER A 43 0.97 13.17 -2.83
CA SER A 43 1.47 12.36 -3.95
C SER A 43 2.91 11.90 -3.70
N GLU A 44 3.79 12.80 -3.21
CA GLU A 44 5.16 12.49 -2.85
C GLU A 44 5.23 11.45 -1.71
N LEU A 45 4.37 11.57 -0.70
CA LEU A 45 4.27 10.58 0.39
C LEU A 45 3.86 9.20 -0.14
N THR A 46 2.88 9.16 -1.04
CA THR A 46 2.42 7.89 -1.64
C THR A 46 3.56 7.21 -2.41
N LEU A 47 4.28 7.97 -3.25
CA LEU A 47 5.45 7.47 -3.98
C LEU A 47 6.57 7.00 -3.05
N ALA A 48 6.83 7.74 -1.97
CA ALA A 48 7.83 7.36 -0.98
C ALA A 48 7.47 6.06 -0.24
N TYR A 49 6.18 5.86 0.08
CA TYR A 49 5.71 4.61 0.67
C TYR A 49 5.86 3.43 -0.29
N ASP A 50 5.43 3.56 -1.54
CA ASP A 50 5.61 2.52 -2.56
C ASP A 50 7.10 2.13 -2.70
N ALA A 51 7.98 3.12 -2.84
CA ALA A 51 9.41 2.89 -2.97
C ALA A 51 10.01 2.22 -1.72
N THR A 52 9.50 2.52 -0.53
CA THR A 52 9.94 1.91 0.73
C THR A 52 9.51 0.46 0.82
N ILE A 53 8.27 0.15 0.46
CA ILE A 53 7.73 -1.23 0.43
C ILE A 53 8.52 -2.09 -0.57
N GLU A 54 8.78 -1.56 -1.77
CA GLU A 54 9.64 -2.22 -2.77
C GLU A 54 11.08 -2.39 -2.27
N GLY A 55 11.57 -1.43 -1.47
CA GLY A 55 12.85 -1.55 -0.76
C GLY A 55 12.89 -2.71 0.23
N TRP A 56 11.83 -2.88 1.03
CA TRP A 56 11.72 -4.00 2.00
C TRP A 56 11.64 -5.35 1.31
N SER A 57 10.84 -5.44 0.24
CA SER A 57 10.76 -6.65 -0.60
C SER A 57 12.14 -7.03 -1.15
N ARG A 58 12.87 -6.06 -1.72
CA ARG A 58 14.24 -6.30 -2.23
C ARG A 58 15.23 -6.67 -1.13
N ALA A 59 15.14 -6.06 0.04
CA ALA A 59 16.00 -6.38 1.18
C ALA A 59 15.78 -7.83 1.65
N LEU A 60 14.53 -8.30 1.62
CA LEU A 60 14.20 -9.69 1.90
C LEU A 60 14.78 -10.63 0.83
N ASP A 61 14.56 -10.34 -0.46
CA ASP A 61 15.09 -11.15 -1.56
C ASP A 61 16.62 -11.32 -1.46
N LEU A 62 17.33 -10.23 -1.11
CA LEU A 62 18.79 -10.24 -0.88
C LEU A 62 19.21 -11.17 0.27
N ARG A 63 18.39 -11.26 1.32
CA ARG A 63 18.67 -12.12 2.47
C ARG A 63 18.28 -13.57 2.20
N ASP A 64 17.10 -13.83 1.62
CA ASP A 64 16.57 -15.18 1.40
C ASP A 64 17.32 -15.92 0.26
N LYS A 65 18.02 -15.17 -0.60
CA LYS A 65 18.68 -15.70 -1.82
C LYS A 65 17.68 -16.36 -2.78
N GLU A 66 16.41 -15.97 -2.68
CA GLU A 66 15.39 -16.30 -3.67
C GLU A 66 15.80 -15.78 -5.04
N THR A 67 15.25 -16.38 -6.11
CA THR A 67 15.63 -15.95 -7.47
C THR A 67 15.31 -14.47 -7.64
N GLU A 68 16.27 -13.72 -8.17
CA GLU A 68 16.05 -12.32 -8.56
C GLU A 68 14.75 -12.26 -9.39
N TRP A 69 13.88 -11.31 -9.06
CA TRP A 69 12.58 -11.11 -9.71
C TRP A 69 11.44 -12.07 -9.32
N HIS A 70 11.61 -13.07 -8.44
CA HIS A 70 10.52 -13.94 -7.99
C HIS A 70 9.32 -13.15 -7.46
N THR A 71 9.57 -12.31 -6.46
CA THR A 71 8.54 -11.53 -5.77
C THR A 71 7.79 -10.61 -6.72
N GLN A 72 8.48 -10.01 -7.70
CA GLN A 72 7.85 -9.17 -8.72
C GLN A 72 6.96 -9.97 -9.67
N ARG A 73 7.42 -11.14 -10.17
CA ARG A 73 6.62 -11.99 -11.06
C ARG A 73 5.34 -12.47 -10.39
N VAL A 74 5.43 -12.95 -9.15
CA VAL A 74 4.25 -13.40 -8.39
C VAL A 74 3.29 -12.24 -8.14
N THR A 75 3.81 -11.06 -7.78
CA THR A 75 2.99 -9.85 -7.60
C THR A 75 2.24 -9.47 -8.88
N GLU A 76 2.92 -9.44 -10.02
CA GLU A 76 2.28 -9.12 -11.31
C GLU A 76 1.20 -10.12 -11.69
N MET A 77 1.45 -11.42 -11.49
CA MET A 77 0.47 -12.47 -11.75
C MET A 77 -0.76 -12.33 -10.84
N THR A 78 -0.53 -12.08 -9.55
CA THR A 78 -1.59 -11.85 -8.54
C THR A 78 -2.48 -10.69 -8.96
N ILE A 79 -1.89 -9.56 -9.37
CA ILE A 79 -2.65 -8.37 -9.80
C ILE A 79 -3.45 -8.62 -11.07
N LYS A 80 -2.87 -9.32 -12.05
CA LYS A 80 -3.59 -9.69 -13.28
C LYS A 80 -4.80 -10.56 -12.95
N LEU A 81 -4.64 -11.55 -12.06
CA LEU A 81 -5.74 -12.41 -11.65
C LEU A 81 -6.79 -11.66 -10.83
N ALA A 82 -6.37 -10.82 -9.89
CA ALA A 82 -7.27 -9.98 -9.08
C ALA A 82 -8.17 -9.07 -9.94
N ARG A 83 -7.64 -8.51 -11.03
CA ARG A 83 -8.43 -7.75 -12.01
C ARG A 83 -9.50 -8.59 -12.68
N VAL A 84 -9.18 -9.83 -13.07
CA VAL A 84 -10.14 -10.76 -13.68
C VAL A 84 -11.27 -11.11 -12.70
N PHE A 85 -10.98 -11.15 -11.41
CA PHE A 85 -11.97 -11.34 -10.34
C PHE A 85 -12.77 -10.07 -9.99
N GLY A 86 -12.54 -8.94 -10.66
CA GLY A 86 -13.32 -7.71 -10.49
C GLY A 86 -12.93 -6.86 -9.28
N MET A 87 -11.72 -7.02 -8.74
CA MET A 87 -11.19 -6.16 -7.68
C MET A 87 -11.04 -4.71 -8.17
N ASN A 88 -11.42 -3.74 -7.35
CA ASN A 88 -11.31 -2.32 -7.70
C ASN A 88 -9.87 -1.80 -7.53
N ASP A 89 -9.58 -0.60 -8.05
CA ASP A 89 -8.22 -0.04 -8.02
C ASP A 89 -7.67 0.15 -6.60
N ALA A 90 -8.51 0.49 -5.62
CA ALA A 90 -8.09 0.63 -4.23
C ALA A 90 -7.66 -0.72 -3.63
N ASP A 91 -8.41 -1.79 -3.90
CA ASP A 91 -8.08 -3.15 -3.47
C ASP A 91 -6.81 -3.65 -4.16
N LEU A 92 -6.62 -3.34 -5.45
CA LEU A 92 -5.42 -3.74 -6.20
C LEU A 92 -4.14 -3.14 -5.61
N VAL A 93 -4.18 -1.93 -5.07
CA VAL A 93 -3.03 -1.35 -4.35
C VAL A 93 -2.68 -2.19 -3.12
N GLN A 94 -3.68 -2.58 -2.32
CA GLN A 94 -3.48 -3.39 -1.12
C GLN A 94 -2.98 -4.80 -1.46
N ILE A 95 -3.53 -5.41 -2.52
CA ILE A 95 -3.08 -6.70 -3.04
C ILE A 95 -1.63 -6.62 -3.51
N ARG A 96 -1.24 -5.54 -4.18
CA ARG A 96 0.14 -5.35 -4.65
C ARG A 96 1.09 -5.32 -3.47
N TRP A 97 0.80 -4.50 -2.46
CA TRP A 97 1.62 -4.42 -1.26
C TRP A 97 1.68 -5.74 -0.50
N GLY A 98 0.54 -6.43 -0.35
CA GLY A 98 0.47 -7.73 0.31
C GLY A 98 1.29 -8.79 -0.42
N ALA A 99 1.22 -8.82 -1.75
CA ALA A 99 2.01 -9.74 -2.57
C ALA A 99 3.51 -9.44 -2.52
N LEU A 100 3.93 -8.17 -2.55
CA LEU A 100 5.33 -7.77 -2.41
C LEU A 100 5.92 -8.18 -1.05
N LEU A 101 5.09 -8.16 -0.01
CA LEU A 101 5.49 -8.42 1.38
C LEU A 101 5.10 -9.81 1.88
N HIS A 102 4.63 -10.72 1.01
CA HIS A 102 4.08 -12.01 1.45
C HIS A 102 5.02 -12.78 2.38
N ASP A 103 6.32 -12.75 2.09
CA ASP A 103 7.37 -13.43 2.84
C ASP A 103 8.13 -12.54 3.82
N ILE A 104 7.73 -11.27 4.05
CA ILE A 104 8.51 -10.33 4.89
C ILE A 104 8.76 -10.84 6.31
N GLY A 105 7.87 -11.69 6.82
CA GLY A 105 8.03 -12.31 8.13
C GLY A 105 9.18 -13.32 8.21
N LYS A 106 9.76 -13.75 7.09
CA LYS A 106 11.01 -14.55 7.11
C LYS A 106 12.16 -13.78 7.77
N MET A 107 12.05 -12.45 7.92
CA MET A 107 12.92 -11.64 8.78
C MET A 107 13.03 -12.14 10.23
N GLY A 108 11.97 -12.77 10.75
CA GLY A 108 11.96 -13.39 12.09
C GLY A 108 12.46 -14.84 12.13
N VAL A 109 12.76 -15.47 10.98
CA VAL A 109 13.25 -16.85 10.92
C VAL A 109 14.78 -16.87 11.05
N PRO A 110 15.38 -17.70 11.93
CA PRO A 110 16.84 -17.80 12.08
C PRO A 110 17.54 -18.22 10.79
N ASP A 111 18.72 -17.64 10.51
CA ASP A 111 19.51 -17.93 9.31
C ASP A 111 19.89 -19.43 9.20
N SER A 112 20.12 -20.11 10.33
CA SER A 112 20.42 -21.55 10.34
C SER A 112 19.26 -22.42 9.83
N ILE A 113 18.03 -21.92 9.88
CA ILE A 113 16.83 -22.55 9.34
C ILE A 113 16.59 -22.05 7.92
N LEU A 114 16.61 -20.73 7.72
CA LEU A 114 16.33 -20.10 6.42
C LEU A 114 17.30 -20.56 5.33
N HIS A 115 18.59 -20.70 5.64
CA HIS A 115 19.64 -21.06 4.69
C HIS A 115 20.16 -22.48 4.87
N LYS A 116 19.41 -23.36 5.54
CA LYS A 116 19.85 -24.73 5.80
C LYS A 116 20.12 -25.47 4.47
N PRO A 117 21.33 -26.02 4.26
CA PRO A 117 21.61 -26.84 3.08
C PRO A 117 20.99 -28.23 3.27
N GLY A 118 19.73 -28.39 2.88
CA GLY A 118 18.98 -29.65 2.96
C GLY A 118 17.56 -29.50 3.50
N PRO A 119 16.83 -30.61 3.70
CA PRO A 119 15.47 -30.54 4.24
C PRO A 119 15.47 -30.05 5.69
N LEU A 120 14.42 -29.28 6.03
CA LEU A 120 14.13 -28.90 7.40
C LEU A 120 13.62 -30.11 8.19
N THR A 121 13.97 -30.20 9.48
CA THR A 121 13.32 -31.11 10.42
C THR A 121 11.91 -30.63 10.76
N ASP A 122 11.11 -31.47 11.40
CA ASP A 122 9.76 -31.09 11.80
C ASP A 122 9.76 -29.90 12.78
N GLU A 123 10.73 -29.83 13.69
CA GLU A 123 10.90 -28.70 14.63
C GLU A 123 11.30 -27.41 13.92
N GLU A 124 12.16 -27.50 12.91
CA GLU A 124 12.57 -26.36 12.10
C GLU A 124 11.41 -25.87 11.22
N TRP A 125 10.59 -26.78 10.70
CA TRP A 125 9.35 -26.43 10.00
C TRP A 125 8.36 -25.69 10.90
N VAL A 126 8.25 -26.06 12.18
CA VAL A 126 7.42 -25.32 13.14
C VAL A 126 7.88 -23.86 13.27
N ILE A 127 9.18 -23.59 13.17
CA ILE A 127 9.71 -22.22 13.20
C ILE A 127 9.49 -21.52 11.85
N MET A 128 9.79 -22.19 10.73
CA MET A 128 9.59 -21.64 9.38
C MET A 128 8.13 -21.20 9.15
N ARG A 129 7.16 -21.99 9.60
CA ARG A 129 5.72 -21.71 9.48
C ARG A 129 5.24 -20.53 10.34
N LYS A 130 6.10 -19.93 11.15
CA LYS A 130 5.76 -18.70 11.89
C LYS A 130 5.93 -17.43 11.07
N HIS A 131 6.55 -17.48 9.90
CA HIS A 131 6.76 -16.25 9.12
C HIS A 131 5.44 -15.50 8.77
N PRO A 132 4.27 -16.13 8.55
CA PRO A 132 3.04 -15.36 8.38
C PRO A 132 2.68 -14.58 9.67
N LEU A 133 2.88 -15.19 10.85
CA LEU A 133 2.67 -14.52 12.13
C LEU A 133 3.64 -13.35 12.33
N PHE A 134 4.91 -13.53 12.00
CA PHE A 134 5.92 -12.47 12.06
C PHE A 134 5.61 -11.34 11.09
N ALA A 135 5.09 -11.64 9.89
CA ALA A 135 4.64 -10.63 8.95
C ALA A 135 3.48 -9.81 9.54
N HIS A 136 2.51 -10.46 10.17
CA HIS A 136 1.43 -9.77 10.86
C HIS A 136 1.93 -8.90 12.02
N GLU A 137 2.81 -9.43 12.89
CA GLU A 137 3.41 -8.67 14.00
C GLU A 137 4.16 -7.43 13.51
N LEU A 138 4.89 -7.54 12.40
CA LEU A 138 5.64 -6.44 11.80
C LEU A 138 4.74 -5.38 11.16
N LEU A 139 3.72 -5.82 10.41
CA LEU A 139 2.94 -4.94 9.54
C LEU A 139 1.68 -4.38 10.21
N ALA A 140 1.07 -5.08 11.17
CA ALA A 140 -0.18 -4.65 11.82
C ALA A 140 -0.14 -3.29 12.56
N PRO A 141 0.99 -2.89 13.19
CA PRO A 141 1.13 -1.55 13.76
C PRO A 141 1.11 -0.43 12.70
N ILE A 142 1.42 -0.75 11.45
CA ILE A 142 1.52 0.22 10.35
C ILE A 142 0.13 0.42 9.74
N ARG A 143 -0.56 1.49 10.15
CA ARG A 143 -1.98 1.75 9.80
C ARG A 143 -2.29 1.59 8.31
N TYR A 144 -1.41 2.05 7.43
CA TYR A 144 -1.66 2.03 5.97
C TYR A 144 -1.46 0.65 5.33
N LEU A 145 -0.76 -0.29 6.00
CA LEU A 145 -0.55 -1.66 5.50
C LEU A 145 -1.57 -2.65 6.04
N ARG A 146 -2.48 -2.23 6.92
CA ARG A 146 -3.44 -3.13 7.56
C ARG A 146 -4.32 -3.87 6.57
N LEU A 147 -4.71 -3.22 5.46
CA LEU A 147 -5.53 -3.84 4.41
C LEU A 147 -4.72 -4.76 3.49
N ALA A 148 -3.39 -4.65 3.49
CA ALA A 148 -2.49 -5.50 2.73
C ALA A 148 -2.11 -6.79 3.47
N LEU A 149 -2.47 -6.93 4.75
CA LEU A 149 -2.07 -8.03 5.64
C LEU A 149 -2.60 -9.41 5.23
N ASP A 150 -3.74 -9.46 4.57
CA ASP A 150 -4.41 -10.72 4.26
C ASP A 150 -3.50 -11.68 3.49
N ILE A 151 -2.69 -11.17 2.55
CA ILE A 151 -1.77 -12.01 1.77
C ILE A 151 -0.60 -12.51 2.64
N PRO A 152 0.25 -11.66 3.25
CA PRO A 152 1.34 -12.15 4.10
C PRO A 152 0.88 -13.09 5.22
N TYR A 153 -0.33 -12.88 5.75
CA TYR A 153 -0.84 -13.68 6.85
C TYR A 153 -1.46 -15.01 6.44
N CYS A 154 -2.08 -15.08 5.25
CA CYS A 154 -2.90 -16.24 4.84
C CYS A 154 -2.43 -16.93 3.55
N HIS A 155 -1.33 -16.52 2.92
CA HIS A 155 -0.89 -17.09 1.63
C HIS A 155 -0.48 -18.57 1.67
N HIS A 156 -0.30 -19.14 2.86
CA HIS A 156 -0.07 -20.57 3.05
C HIS A 156 -1.29 -21.35 3.55
N GLU A 157 -2.45 -20.68 3.66
CA GLU A 157 -3.71 -21.36 3.87
C GLU A 157 -4.08 -22.18 2.63
N LYS A 158 -4.75 -23.31 2.84
CA LYS A 158 -5.15 -24.22 1.77
C LYS A 158 -6.66 -24.37 1.77
N TRP A 159 -7.25 -24.47 0.58
CA TRP A 159 -8.70 -24.55 0.42
C TRP A 159 -9.35 -25.67 1.27
N ASP A 160 -8.65 -26.78 1.47
CA ASP A 160 -9.10 -27.92 2.27
C ASP A 160 -8.93 -27.76 3.79
N GLY A 161 -8.36 -26.64 4.26
CA GLY A 161 -8.07 -26.37 5.66
C GLY A 161 -6.78 -26.99 6.20
N SER A 162 -5.97 -27.64 5.35
CA SER A 162 -4.68 -28.24 5.75
C SER A 162 -3.51 -27.26 5.77
N GLY A 163 -3.78 -25.97 5.52
CA GLY A 163 -2.80 -24.89 5.50
C GLY A 163 -2.43 -24.36 6.89
N TYR A 164 -1.72 -23.23 6.90
CA TYR A 164 -1.27 -22.54 8.11
C TYR A 164 -1.25 -21.02 7.88
N PRO A 165 -1.26 -20.17 8.93
CA PRO A 165 -1.10 -20.48 10.36
C PRO A 165 -2.37 -20.93 11.10
N HIS A 166 -3.56 -20.75 10.52
CA HIS A 166 -4.84 -20.99 11.21
C HIS A 166 -5.60 -22.21 10.71
N GLY A 167 -5.29 -22.71 9.51
CA GLY A 167 -6.01 -23.83 8.91
C GLY A 167 -7.40 -23.41 8.43
N LEU A 168 -7.51 -22.21 7.85
CA LEU A 168 -8.77 -21.65 7.36
C LEU A 168 -9.24 -22.43 6.12
N PRO A 169 -10.46 -23.00 6.11
CA PRO A 169 -10.95 -23.72 4.95
C PRO A 169 -11.79 -22.82 4.01
N ASN A 170 -11.80 -23.17 2.73
CA ASN A 170 -12.68 -22.60 1.71
C ASN A 170 -12.66 -21.07 1.68
N THR A 171 -13.84 -20.45 1.82
CA THR A 171 -14.05 -18.99 1.76
C THR A 171 -13.73 -18.27 3.05
N GLN A 172 -13.28 -18.98 4.10
CA GLN A 172 -12.72 -18.32 5.29
C GLN A 172 -11.35 -17.71 4.99
N ILE A 173 -10.64 -18.22 3.97
CA ILE A 173 -9.43 -17.61 3.45
C ILE A 173 -9.82 -16.33 2.70
N PRO A 174 -9.21 -15.17 3.02
CA PRO A 174 -9.45 -13.93 2.27
C PRO A 174 -9.29 -14.13 0.77
N LEU A 175 -10.14 -13.48 -0.03
CA LEU A 175 -10.13 -13.67 -1.48
C LEU A 175 -8.79 -13.29 -2.11
N CYS A 176 -8.18 -12.20 -1.66
CA CYS A 176 -6.85 -11.77 -2.11
C CYS A 176 -5.76 -12.82 -1.81
N ALA A 177 -5.79 -13.46 -0.64
CA ALA A 177 -4.87 -14.54 -0.29
C ALA A 177 -5.08 -15.80 -1.15
N ARG A 178 -6.34 -16.14 -1.47
CA ARG A 178 -6.66 -17.25 -2.40
C ARG A 178 -6.24 -16.97 -3.85
N ILE A 179 -6.26 -15.71 -4.27
CA ILE A 179 -5.79 -15.30 -5.60
C ILE A 179 -4.27 -15.38 -5.67
N PHE A 180 -3.59 -15.13 -4.55
CA PHE A 180 -2.13 -15.17 -4.46
C PHE A 180 -1.57 -16.60 -4.40
N ALA A 181 -2.17 -17.48 -3.58
CA ALA A 181 -1.71 -18.84 -3.29
C ALA A 181 -1.95 -19.82 -4.45
#